data_AF-A0A176S5R8-F1
#
_entry.id   AF-A0A176S5R8-F1
#
_cell.length_a   1.000
_cell.length_b   1.000
_cell.length_c   1.000
_cell.angle_alpha   90.00
_cell.angle_beta   90.00
_cell.angle_gamma   90.00
#
_symmetry.space_group_name_H-M   'P 1'
#
loop_
_entity.id
_entity.type
_entity.pdbx_description
1 polymer ?
#
loop_
_entity_poly.entity_id
_entity_poly.type
_entity_poly.pdbx_seq_one_letter_code
_entity_poly.pdbx_strand_id
1 'polypeptide(L)'
;MSINRRQFIQLMAIAGAAGLLPKSSFATQKQSADFYDVPTFGQVRLLHFTDCHAQLLPVHYREPHVNLGIGKRQGHVPHLVGHQLLQHFGISQALEAHALTHLNYLEAAQKYGKVGGFAHLATLIKRLRDSFGREKTLLLDGGDTWQGSGTAYW
;
A
#
# COMPACT_ATOMS: atom_id res chain seq x y z
N MET A 1 38.30 -0.49 22.97
CA MET A 1 38.43 -1.79 22.29
C MET A 1 37.98 -1.63 20.85
N SER A 2 38.86 -1.84 19.87
CA SER A 2 38.48 -1.89 18.46
C SER A 2 38.09 -3.32 18.10
N ILE A 3 36.89 -3.51 17.55
CA ILE A 3 36.48 -4.78 16.95
C ILE A 3 37.23 -4.94 15.63
N ASN A 4 37.88 -6.09 15.42
CA ASN A 4 38.50 -6.42 14.13
C ASN A 4 37.44 -6.97 13.15
N ARG A 5 37.68 -6.84 11.84
CA ARG A 5 36.77 -7.29 10.76
C ARG A 5 36.23 -8.72 10.94
N ARG A 6 37.07 -9.67 11.35
CA ARG A 6 36.70 -11.08 11.62
C ARG A 6 35.73 -11.18 12.79
N GLN A 7 36.00 -10.46 13.88
CA GLN A 7 35.13 -10.44 15.06
C GLN A 7 33.78 -9.81 14.72
N PHE A 8 33.78 -8.74 13.92
CA PHE A 8 32.55 -8.13 13.41
C PHE A 8 31.71 -9.13 12.59
N ILE A 9 32.34 -9.85 11.64
CA ILE A 9 31.64 -10.84 10.82
C ILE A 9 31.09 -11.99 11.68
N GLN A 10 31.86 -12.49 12.65
CA GLN A 10 31.40 -13.53 13.57
C GLN A 10 30.21 -13.06 14.41
N LEU A 11 30.26 -11.83 14.93
CA LEU A 11 29.17 -11.26 15.72
C LEU A 11 27.89 -11.09 14.88
N MET A 12 28.03 -10.63 13.63
CA MET A 12 26.91 -10.52 12.68
C MET A 12 26.33 -11.90 12.32
N ALA A 13 27.17 -12.92 12.15
CA ALA A 13 26.70 -14.28 11.87
C ALA A 13 25.94 -14.89 13.05
N ILE A 14 26.43 -14.69 14.28
CA ILE A 14 25.74 -15.13 15.51
C ILE A 14 24.42 -14.37 15.66
N ALA A 15 24.40 -13.05 15.46
CA ALA A 15 23.17 -12.26 15.48
C ALA A 15 22.17 -12.70 14.39
N GLY A 16 22.68 -13.09 13.22
CA GLY A 16 21.93 -13.73 12.14
C GLY A 16 21.23 -15.01 12.56
N ALA A 17 21.99 -15.97 13.08
CA ALA A 17 21.46 -17.25 13.55
C ALA A 17 20.49 -17.09 14.74
N ALA A 18 20.72 -16.10 15.60
CA ALA A 18 19.87 -15.79 16.75
C ALA A 18 18.62 -14.97 16.41
N GLY A 19 18.43 -14.57 15.14
CA GLY A 19 17.27 -13.75 14.73
C GLY A 19 17.31 -12.30 15.24
N LEU A 20 18.48 -11.84 15.71
CA LEU A 20 18.70 -10.50 16.27
C LEU A 20 19.16 -9.48 15.21
N LEU A 21 19.08 -9.82 13.93
CA LEU A 21 19.41 -8.88 12.86
C LEU A 21 18.44 -7.69 12.88
N PRO A 22 18.94 -6.49 12.53
CA PRO A 22 18.07 -5.34 12.34
C PRO A 22 16.94 -5.68 11.36
N LYS A 23 15.72 -5.22 11.64
CA LYS A 23 14.57 -5.40 10.73
C LYS A 23 14.85 -4.86 9.31
N SER A 24 15.79 -3.92 9.17
CA SER A 24 16.27 -3.41 7.88
C SER A 24 17.05 -4.45 7.05
N SER A 25 17.65 -5.47 7.66
CA SER A 25 18.32 -6.57 6.93
C SER A 25 17.32 -7.51 6.23
N PHE A 26 16.08 -7.56 6.70
CA PHE A 26 14.99 -8.31 6.05
C PHE A 26 14.25 -7.49 4.98
N ALA A 27 14.46 -6.17 4.92
CA ALA A 27 13.90 -5.33 3.86
C ALA A 27 14.51 -5.65 2.48
N THR A 28 15.64 -6.36 2.45
CA THR A 28 16.34 -6.79 1.23
C THR A 28 15.95 -8.19 0.76
N GLN A 29 15.00 -8.87 1.43
CA GLN A 29 14.38 -10.06 0.83
C GLN A 29 13.65 -9.59 -0.43
N LYS A 30 14.29 -9.89 -1.57
CA LYS A 30 13.84 -9.62 -2.95
C LYS A 30 12.32 -9.71 -3.01
N GLN A 31 11.67 -8.55 -2.99
CA GLN A 31 10.24 -8.45 -3.13
C GLN A 31 9.89 -9.17 -4.45
N SER A 32 8.83 -9.97 -4.42
CA SER A 32 8.11 -10.38 -5.62
C SER A 32 8.06 -9.19 -6.59
N ALA A 33 8.23 -9.43 -7.90
CA ALA A 33 8.24 -8.42 -8.97
C ALA A 33 7.56 -7.11 -8.54
N ASP A 34 8.32 -6.00 -8.58
CA ASP A 34 7.89 -4.72 -8.04
C ASP A 34 6.45 -4.41 -8.46
N PHE A 35 5.56 -4.29 -7.47
CA PHE A 35 4.12 -4.10 -7.70
C PHE A 35 3.81 -2.89 -8.58
N TYR A 36 4.71 -1.91 -8.61
CA TYR A 36 4.57 -0.68 -9.39
C TYR A 36 5.26 -0.73 -10.76
N ASP A 37 5.84 -1.86 -11.14
CA ASP A 37 6.36 -2.12 -12.48
C ASP A 37 5.23 -2.58 -13.40
N VAL A 38 4.38 -1.62 -13.79
CA VAL A 38 3.19 -1.87 -14.60
C VAL A 38 3.55 -1.80 -16.09
N PRO A 39 3.28 -2.85 -16.88
CA PRO A 39 3.55 -2.83 -18.32
C PRO A 39 2.80 -1.69 -19.01
N THR A 40 3.43 -1.12 -20.03
CA THR A 40 2.81 -0.05 -20.81
C THR A 40 1.80 -0.64 -21.80
N PHE A 41 0.59 -0.07 -21.85
CA PHE A 41 -0.42 -0.43 -22.84
C PHE A 41 -1.28 0.81 -23.18
N GLY A 42 -1.87 0.83 -24.37
CA GLY A 42 -2.76 1.91 -24.81
C GLY A 42 -2.03 3.22 -25.18
N GLN A 43 -2.80 4.29 -25.37
CA GLN A 43 -2.29 5.60 -25.82
C GLN A 43 -2.22 6.65 -24.70
N VAL A 44 -3.05 6.50 -23.67
CA VAL A 44 -3.19 7.44 -22.55
C VAL A 44 -3.22 6.64 -21.25
N ARG A 45 -2.58 7.16 -20.20
CA ARG A 45 -2.64 6.64 -18.83
C ARG A 45 -3.43 7.61 -17.95
N LEU A 46 -4.44 7.08 -17.26
CA LEU A 46 -5.18 7.82 -16.24
C LEU A 46 -4.72 7.33 -14.87
N LEU A 47 -4.18 8.24 -14.06
CA LEU A 47 -3.93 8.03 -12.65
C LEU A 47 -5.07 8.71 -11.89
N HIS A 48 -5.78 7.97 -11.04
CA HIS A 48 -6.93 8.50 -10.31
C HIS A 48 -6.79 8.22 -8.82
N PHE A 49 -7.11 9.22 -8.00
CA PHE A 49 -7.29 9.08 -6.56
C PHE A 49 -8.49 9.94 -6.14
N THR A 50 -9.08 9.64 -4.99
CA THR A 50 -10.28 10.31 -4.48
C THR A 50 -10.35 10.17 -2.97
N ASP A 51 -11.18 10.98 -2.32
CA ASP A 51 -11.58 10.85 -0.91
C ASP A 51 -10.38 10.76 0.05
N CYS A 52 -9.32 11.52 -0.24
CA CYS A 52 -8.12 11.45 0.60
C CYS A 52 -8.33 12.15 1.96
N HIS A 53 -9.40 12.93 2.09
CA HIS A 53 -9.80 13.65 3.29
C HIS A 53 -8.64 14.39 3.97
N ALA A 54 -7.86 15.11 3.16
CA ALA A 54 -6.66 15.84 3.57
C ALA A 54 -5.65 15.01 4.41
N GLN A 55 -5.59 13.68 4.25
CA GLN A 55 -4.63 12.84 4.96
C GLN A 55 -3.22 13.00 4.36
N LEU A 56 -2.56 14.11 4.71
CA LEU A 56 -1.21 14.43 4.22
C LEU A 56 -0.14 13.47 4.74
N LEU A 57 -0.34 12.92 5.94
CA LEU A 57 0.54 11.96 6.59
C LEU A 57 0.00 10.53 6.44
N PRO A 58 0.86 9.49 6.41
CA PRO A 58 0.40 8.11 6.38
C PRO A 58 -0.48 7.75 7.59
N VAL A 59 -1.51 6.94 7.36
CA VAL A 59 -2.46 6.49 8.37
C VAL A 59 -2.67 4.97 8.35
N HIS A 60 -3.18 4.42 9.44
CA HIS A 60 -3.74 3.08 9.46
C HIS A 60 -5.22 3.19 9.07
N TYR A 61 -5.58 2.69 7.88
CA TYR A 61 -6.96 2.69 7.38
C TYR A 61 -7.45 1.25 7.24
N ARG A 62 -8.64 0.94 7.74
CA ARG A 62 -9.22 -0.42 7.73
C ARG A 62 -10.55 -0.37 6.99
N GLU A 63 -10.69 -1.21 5.97
CA GLU A 63 -11.95 -1.38 5.25
C GLU A 63 -13.09 -1.88 6.17
N PRO A 64 -14.36 -1.61 5.82
CA PRO A 64 -15.49 -2.05 6.62
C PRO A 64 -15.57 -3.58 6.69
N HIS A 65 -16.03 -4.08 7.84
CA HIS A 65 -16.34 -5.50 8.03
C HIS A 65 -17.78 -5.85 7.64
N VAL A 66 -18.64 -4.84 7.53
CA VAL A 66 -20.04 -4.95 7.10
C VAL A 66 -20.34 -3.82 6.14
N ASN A 67 -20.91 -4.15 4.98
CA ASN A 67 -21.52 -3.20 4.06
C ASN A 67 -22.82 -3.81 3.55
N LEU A 68 -23.96 -3.21 3.88
CA LEU A 68 -25.28 -3.81 3.63
C LEU A 68 -25.87 -3.30 2.32
N GLY A 69 -26.02 -4.19 1.34
CA GLY A 69 -26.82 -3.95 0.14
C GLY A 69 -28.26 -4.39 0.37
N ILE A 70 -29.23 -3.55 -0.01
CA ILE A 70 -30.66 -3.81 0.19
C ILE A 70 -31.33 -4.16 -1.16
N GLY A 71 -32.23 -5.14 -1.13
CA GLY A 71 -33.01 -5.55 -2.30
C GLY A 71 -32.11 -6.01 -3.45
N LYS A 72 -32.26 -5.40 -4.63
CA LYS A 72 -31.48 -5.73 -5.83
C LYS A 72 -29.98 -5.44 -5.71
N ARG A 73 -29.51 -4.77 -4.65
CA ARG A 73 -28.09 -4.48 -4.40
C ARG A 73 -27.43 -5.50 -3.47
N GLN A 74 -28.18 -6.42 -2.88
CA GLN A 74 -27.62 -7.46 -2.02
C GLN A 74 -26.68 -8.36 -2.81
N GLY A 75 -25.47 -8.60 -2.29
CA GLY A 75 -24.48 -9.44 -2.97
C GLY A 75 -23.85 -8.82 -4.21
N HIS A 76 -24.00 -7.51 -4.42
CA HIS A 76 -23.38 -6.78 -5.53
C HIS A 76 -22.40 -5.74 -5.02
N VAL A 77 -21.38 -5.43 -5.82
CA VAL A 77 -20.53 -4.26 -5.59
C VAL A 77 -21.39 -2.98 -5.54
N PRO A 78 -21.09 -2.02 -4.64
CA PRO A 78 -19.92 -1.95 -3.74
C PRO A 78 -20.13 -2.65 -2.37
N HIS A 79 -21.17 -3.45 -2.17
CA HIS A 79 -21.52 -4.04 -0.87
C HIS A 79 -20.80 -5.36 -0.53
N LEU A 80 -19.91 -5.83 -1.38
CA LEU A 80 -19.08 -7.00 -1.09
C LEU A 80 -17.95 -6.61 -0.12
N VAL A 81 -17.68 -7.46 0.87
CA VAL A 81 -16.60 -7.25 1.85
C VAL A 81 -15.85 -8.56 2.10
N GLY A 82 -14.62 -8.46 2.64
CA GLY A 82 -13.83 -9.62 3.06
C GLY A 82 -13.64 -10.65 1.96
N HIS A 83 -13.83 -11.93 2.28
CA HIS A 83 -13.60 -13.03 1.36
C HIS A 83 -14.48 -12.98 0.09
N GLN A 84 -15.70 -12.45 0.19
CA GLN A 84 -16.58 -12.32 -0.96
C GLN A 84 -16.07 -11.29 -1.97
N LEU A 85 -15.50 -10.18 -1.49
CA LEU A 85 -14.85 -9.18 -2.34
C LEU A 85 -13.63 -9.80 -3.04
N LEU A 86 -12.78 -10.49 -2.28
CA LEU A 86 -11.57 -11.13 -2.83
C LEU A 86 -11.92 -12.16 -3.90
N GLN A 87 -12.92 -13.01 -3.65
CA GLN A 87 -13.37 -14.00 -4.60
C GLN A 87 -13.96 -13.36 -5.86
N HIS A 88 -14.76 -12.30 -5.72
CA HIS A 88 -15.38 -11.61 -6.85
C HIS A 88 -14.36 -11.01 -7.82
N PHE A 89 -13.28 -10.42 -7.29
CA PHE A 89 -12.23 -9.79 -8.10
C PHE A 89 -11.01 -10.69 -8.37
N GLY A 90 -11.01 -11.94 -7.90
CA GLY A 90 -9.91 -12.88 -8.09
C GLY A 90 -8.61 -12.46 -7.37
N ILE A 91 -8.71 -11.73 -6.27
CA ILE A 91 -7.56 -11.22 -5.52
C ILE A 91 -7.04 -12.30 -4.59
N SER A 92 -5.77 -12.66 -4.76
CA SER A 92 -5.09 -13.68 -3.94
C SER A 92 -3.84 -13.16 -3.22
N GLN A 93 -3.32 -12.00 -3.61
CA GLN A 93 -2.11 -11.47 -2.98
C GLN A 93 -2.43 -10.86 -1.61
N ALA A 94 -1.58 -11.17 -0.63
CA ALA A 94 -1.76 -10.71 0.75
C ALA A 94 -1.70 -9.18 0.90
N LEU A 95 -0.89 -8.49 0.09
CA LEU A 95 -0.80 -7.03 0.11
C LEU A 95 -2.09 -6.38 -0.40
N GLU A 96 -2.61 -6.85 -1.52
CA GLU A 96 -3.89 -6.37 -2.09
C GLU A 96 -5.05 -6.67 -1.15
N ALA A 97 -5.07 -7.86 -0.54
CA ALA A 97 -6.07 -8.22 0.45
C ALA A 97 -6.05 -7.30 1.69
N HIS A 98 -4.87 -6.86 2.13
CA HIS A 98 -4.74 -5.86 3.20
C HIS A 98 -5.28 -4.49 2.80
N ALA A 99 -5.03 -4.07 1.56
CA ALA A 99 -5.49 -2.77 1.06
C ALA A 99 -7.01 -2.73 0.83
N LEU A 100 -7.64 -3.87 0.53
CA LEU A 100 -9.03 -3.94 0.06
C LEU A 100 -9.98 -4.64 1.04
N THR A 101 -9.50 -5.17 2.16
CA THR A 101 -10.34 -5.86 3.14
C THR A 101 -9.91 -5.64 4.59
N HIS A 102 -10.83 -5.95 5.51
CA HIS A 102 -10.59 -5.94 6.94
C HIS A 102 -9.92 -7.22 7.48
N LEU A 103 -9.70 -8.21 6.62
CA LEU A 103 -9.22 -9.54 7.04
C LEU A 103 -7.80 -9.44 7.56
N ASN A 104 -7.53 -10.07 8.71
CA ASN A 104 -6.21 -10.08 9.37
C ASN A 104 -5.57 -8.70 9.55
N TYR A 105 -6.41 -7.66 9.71
CA TYR A 105 -5.96 -6.27 9.66
C TYR A 105 -4.82 -5.95 10.62
N LEU A 106 -4.89 -6.42 11.87
CA LEU A 106 -3.87 -6.12 12.88
C LEU A 106 -2.49 -6.65 12.47
N GLU A 107 -2.43 -7.92 12.05
CA GLU A 107 -1.19 -8.57 11.62
C GLU A 107 -0.65 -7.91 10.34
N ALA A 108 -1.54 -7.64 9.38
CA ALA A 108 -1.19 -7.02 8.11
C ALA A 108 -0.73 -5.56 8.28
N ALA A 109 -1.38 -4.78 9.15
CA ALA A 109 -0.98 -3.41 9.45
C ALA A 109 0.39 -3.33 10.15
N GLN A 110 0.72 -4.32 10.99
CA GLN A 110 2.06 -4.43 11.58
C GLN A 110 3.11 -4.80 10.54
N LYS A 111 2.75 -5.65 9.56
CA LYS A 111 3.65 -6.13 8.51
C LYS A 111 3.90 -5.07 7.42
N TYR A 112 2.84 -4.45 6.91
CA TYR A 112 2.87 -3.54 5.76
C TYR A 112 2.91 -2.07 6.16
N GLY A 113 2.51 -1.73 7.39
CA GLY A 113 2.58 -0.38 7.92
C GLY A 113 1.37 0.48 7.59
N LYS A 114 1.62 1.80 7.52
CA LYS A 114 0.60 2.81 7.23
C LYS A 114 0.45 2.99 5.73
N VAL A 115 -0.74 3.37 5.30
CA VAL A 115 -1.09 3.66 3.90
C VAL A 115 -1.20 5.17 3.66
N GLY A 116 -1.12 5.57 2.39
CA GLY A 116 -1.31 6.96 1.98
C GLY A 116 -0.14 7.87 2.34
N GLY A 117 -0.47 9.14 2.61
CA GLY A 117 0.49 10.22 2.77
C GLY A 117 0.94 10.81 1.43
N PHE A 118 0.88 12.14 1.33
CA PHE A 118 1.07 12.84 0.06
C PHE A 118 2.50 12.76 -0.47
N ALA A 119 3.51 12.64 0.41
CA ALA A 119 4.88 12.43 -0.02
C ALA A 119 5.06 11.08 -0.76
N HIS A 120 4.45 10.01 -0.25
CA HIS A 120 4.49 8.69 -0.88
C HIS A 120 3.67 8.68 -2.18
N LEU A 121 2.46 9.26 -2.15
CA LEU A 121 1.59 9.36 -3.32
C LEU A 121 2.26 10.17 -4.44
N ALA A 122 2.84 11.33 -4.13
CA ALA A 122 3.55 12.15 -5.11
C ALA A 122 4.76 11.42 -5.73
N THR A 123 5.47 10.62 -4.94
CA THR A 123 6.59 9.81 -5.41
C THR A 123 6.12 8.72 -6.36
N LEU A 124 5.05 8.01 -6.00
CA LEU A 124 4.44 6.98 -6.84
C LEU A 124 3.89 7.56 -8.15
N ILE A 125 3.16 8.68 -8.09
CA ILE A 125 2.63 9.36 -9.27
C ILE A 125 3.75 9.76 -10.23
N LYS A 126 4.85 10.35 -9.71
CA LYS A 126 6.00 10.71 -10.55
C LYS A 126 6.58 9.47 -11.23
N ARG A 127 6.83 8.40 -10.48
CA ARG A 127 7.34 7.14 -11.01
C ARG A 127 6.44 6.57 -12.11
N LEU A 128 5.13 6.47 -11.87
CA LEU A 128 4.16 5.93 -12.83
C LEU A 128 3.99 6.82 -14.06
N ARG A 129 4.14 8.14 -13.90
CA ARG A 129 4.10 9.09 -15.01
C ARG A 129 5.35 8.98 -15.88
N ASP A 130 6.52 8.89 -15.26
CA ASP A 130 7.80 8.79 -15.97
C ASP A 130 7.95 7.44 -16.68
N SER A 131 7.37 6.36 -16.14
CA SER A 131 7.42 5.03 -16.78
C SER A 131 6.54 4.86 -18.03
N PHE A 132 5.57 5.76 -18.26
CA PHE A 132 4.68 5.71 -19.43
C PHE A 132 4.93 6.85 -20.42
N GLY A 133 5.18 8.06 -19.90
CA GLY A 133 5.29 9.27 -20.69
C GLY A 133 4.48 10.40 -20.06
N ARG A 134 5.16 11.50 -19.71
CA ARG A 134 4.58 12.64 -18.98
C ARG A 134 3.41 13.28 -19.72
N GLU A 135 3.57 13.49 -21.03
CA GLU A 135 2.55 14.11 -21.90
C GLU A 135 1.34 13.20 -22.17
N LYS A 136 1.45 11.90 -21.86
CA LYS A 136 0.38 10.91 -22.10
C LYS A 136 -0.28 10.44 -20.81
N THR A 137 0.02 11.10 -19.69
CA THR A 137 -0.48 10.71 -18.37
C THR A 137 -1.25 11.85 -17.73
N LEU A 138 -2.53 11.61 -17.42
CA LEU A 138 -3.36 12.54 -16.67
C LEU A 138 -3.48 12.06 -15.22
N LEU A 139 -3.36 12.97 -14.26
CA LEU A 139 -3.70 12.72 -12.86
C LEU A 139 -5.05 13.38 -12.58
N LEU A 140 -6.00 12.59 -12.09
CA LEU A 140 -7.36 12.99 -11.79
C LEU A 140 -7.59 12.87 -10.29
N ASP A 141 -8.11 13.92 -9.70
CA ASP A 141 -8.58 13.97 -8.31
C ASP A 141 -10.12 13.94 -8.32
N GLY A 142 -10.70 12.90 -7.72
CA GLY A 142 -12.15 12.67 -7.67
C GLY A 142 -12.90 13.56 -6.66
N GLY A 143 -12.19 14.27 -5.78
CA GLY A 143 -12.80 15.15 -4.77
C GLY A 143 -12.65 14.63 -3.34
N ASP A 144 -13.28 15.34 -2.41
CA ASP A 144 -13.12 15.14 -0.96
C ASP A 144 -11.65 15.18 -0.48
N THR A 145 -10.90 16.08 -1.09
CA THR A 145 -9.44 16.22 -0.91
C THR A 145 -9.06 17.17 0.22
N TRP A 146 -9.80 18.28 0.38
CA TRP A 146 -9.36 19.44 1.16
C TRP A 146 -9.82 19.47 2.62
N GLN A 147 -10.62 18.50 3.07
CA GLN A 147 -11.24 18.48 4.40
C GLN A 147 -11.09 17.10 5.04
N GLY A 148 -11.27 16.96 6.36
CA GLY A 148 -11.38 15.66 7.03
C GLY A 148 -10.16 15.20 7.83
N SER A 149 -9.16 16.07 7.99
CA SER A 149 -8.03 15.83 8.88
C SER A 149 -7.60 17.11 9.59
N GLY A 150 -6.82 16.97 10.67
CA GLY A 150 -6.25 18.11 11.38
C GLY A 150 -5.32 18.97 10.52
N THR A 151 -4.72 18.42 9.46
CA THR A 151 -3.86 19.18 8.54
C THR A 151 -4.63 20.08 7.57
N ALA A 152 -5.95 19.97 7.49
CA ALA A 152 -6.79 20.86 6.69
C ALA A 152 -7.25 22.12 7.43
N TYR A 153 -7.08 22.17 8.76
CA TYR A 153 -7.64 23.23 9.60
C TYR A 153 -6.74 24.48 9.72
N TRP A 154 -5.50 24.41 9.24
CA TRP A 154 -4.45 25.42 9.46
C TRP A 154 -3.88 25.95 8.16
#